data_AF-A0A7G2CQA8-F1
#
_entry.id   AF-A0A7G2CQA8-F1
#
_cell.length_a   1.000
_cell.length_b   1.000
_cell.length_c   1.000
_cell.angle_alpha   90.00
_cell.angle_beta   90.00
_cell.angle_gamma   90.00
#
_symmetry.space_group_name_H-M   'P 1'
#
loop_
_entity.id
_entity.type
_entity.pdbx_description
1 polymer ?
#
loop_
_entity_poly.entity_id
_entity_poly.type
_entity_poly.pdbx_seq_one_letter_code
_entity_poly.pdbx_strand_id
1 'polypeptide(L)'
;MTAACVPSLEVGGPSFQPYIEKMTTPDYDGRDIHVSLKRAATCGMSMTEKQGGSDVRQNTTYAVPLEAATAGQSGASYRIVGHKWFTSAPMSDSFLTLAYSGDNELSCFLLPRWVAARRAQRRTALPAAKKQDGGQVQRQQ
;
A
#
# COMPACT_ATOMS: atom_id res chain seq x y z
N MET A 1 2.24 19.80 -3.09
CA MET A 1 2.34 18.42 -3.61
C MET A 1 1.02 17.98 -4.23
N THR A 2 -0.11 18.01 -3.52
CA THR A 2 -1.43 17.52 -3.99
C THR A 2 -1.76 17.84 -5.45
N ALA A 3 -1.80 19.11 -5.85
CA ALA A 3 -2.12 19.50 -7.24
C ALA A 3 -1.17 18.89 -8.29
N ALA A 4 0.12 18.73 -7.94
CA ALA A 4 1.12 18.14 -8.83
C ALA A 4 1.04 16.61 -8.91
N CYS A 5 0.37 15.94 -7.98
CA CYS A 5 0.15 14.49 -8.04
C CYS A 5 -0.97 14.11 -9.01
N VAL A 6 -1.91 15.02 -9.29
CA VAL A 6 -3.10 14.74 -10.12
C VAL A 6 -2.72 14.25 -11.53
N PRO A 7 -1.82 14.90 -12.29
CA PRO A 7 -1.48 14.44 -13.63
C PRO A 7 -0.85 13.04 -13.67
N SER A 8 -0.07 12.68 -12.64
CA SER A 8 0.50 11.33 -12.54
C SER A 8 -0.58 10.26 -12.34
N LEU A 9 -1.65 10.59 -11.61
CA LEU A 9 -2.79 9.69 -11.43
C LEU A 9 -3.65 9.59 -12.69
N GLU A 10 -3.80 10.67 -13.44
CA GLU A 10 -4.49 10.67 -14.74
C GLU A 10 -3.80 9.74 -15.74
N VAL A 11 -2.45 9.79 -15.82
CA VAL A 11 -1.65 8.84 -16.63
C VAL A 11 -1.83 7.39 -16.16
N GLY A 12 -2.02 7.19 -14.85
CA GLY A 12 -2.35 5.89 -14.27
C GLY A 12 -3.75 5.39 -14.63
N GLY A 13 -4.63 6.20 -15.20
CA GLY A 13 -5.93 5.76 -15.70
C GLY A 13 -7.04 5.66 -14.63
N PRO A 14 -8.21 5.11 -15.02
CA PRO A 14 -9.48 5.37 -14.34
C PRO A 14 -9.59 4.82 -12.92
N SER A 15 -8.77 3.84 -12.55
CA SER A 15 -8.72 3.27 -11.20
C SER A 15 -8.36 4.30 -10.11
N PHE A 16 -7.71 5.41 -10.50
CA PHE A 16 -7.33 6.49 -9.57
C PHE A 16 -8.34 7.64 -9.51
N GLN A 17 -9.42 7.59 -10.28
CA GLN A 17 -10.42 8.65 -10.34
C GLN A 17 -10.99 9.06 -8.96
N PRO A 18 -11.31 8.13 -8.03
CA PRO A 18 -11.80 8.51 -6.70
C PRO A 18 -10.81 9.34 -5.86
N TYR A 19 -9.51 9.19 -6.13
CA TYR A 19 -8.47 9.99 -5.51
C TYR A 19 -8.38 11.37 -6.15
N ILE A 20 -8.41 11.43 -7.49
CA ILE A 20 -8.36 12.69 -8.25
C ILE A 20 -9.51 13.61 -7.82
N GLU A 21 -10.74 13.11 -7.76
CA GLU A 21 -11.92 13.88 -7.34
C GLU A 21 -11.75 14.50 -5.94
N LYS A 22 -11.21 13.74 -4.99
CA LYS A 22 -10.97 14.25 -3.63
C LYS A 22 -9.79 15.23 -3.55
N MET A 23 -8.78 15.06 -4.40
CA MET A 23 -7.62 15.96 -4.47
C MET A 23 -7.93 17.30 -5.14
N THR A 24 -8.94 17.35 -6.01
CA THR A 24 -9.39 18.58 -6.70
C THR A 24 -10.56 19.27 -5.98
N THR A 25 -11.10 18.67 -4.93
CA THR A 25 -12.14 19.28 -4.08
C THR A 25 -11.54 20.43 -3.24
N PRO A 26 -12.07 21.66 -3.30
CA PRO A 26 -11.55 22.82 -2.57
C PRO A 26 -12.01 22.83 -1.10
N ASP A 27 -11.75 21.75 -0.37
CA ASP A 27 -12.07 21.58 1.06
C ASP A 27 -10.87 20.95 1.78
N TYR A 28 -10.85 21.03 3.11
CA TYR A 28 -9.88 20.38 3.96
C TYR A 28 -10.58 19.44 4.95
N ASP A 29 -10.10 18.21 5.01
CA ASP A 29 -10.56 17.20 5.95
C ASP A 29 -9.37 16.65 6.73
N GLY A 30 -9.21 17.08 7.99
CA GLY A 30 -8.11 16.67 8.86
C GLY A 30 -8.31 15.34 9.59
N ARG A 31 -9.44 14.65 9.38
CA ARG A 31 -9.77 13.42 10.11
C ARG A 31 -8.83 12.28 9.74
N ASP A 32 -8.44 11.50 10.74
CA ASP A 32 -7.59 10.34 10.57
C ASP A 32 -8.37 9.07 10.23
N ILE A 33 -8.89 9.01 9.00
CA ILE A 33 -9.77 7.94 8.50
C ILE A 33 -9.43 7.59 7.05
N HIS A 34 -9.96 6.46 6.58
CA HIS A 34 -9.79 6.04 5.18
C HIS A 34 -10.31 7.10 4.20
N VAL A 35 -9.55 7.32 3.11
CA VAL A 35 -9.80 8.40 2.13
C VAL A 35 -11.21 8.38 1.54
N SER A 36 -11.83 7.20 1.39
CA SER A 36 -13.20 7.08 0.89
C SER A 36 -14.24 7.81 1.76
N LEU A 37 -13.96 7.97 3.06
CA LEU A 37 -14.84 8.60 4.04
C LEU A 37 -14.56 10.10 4.24
N LYS A 38 -13.53 10.63 3.55
CA LYS A 38 -13.13 12.04 3.65
C LYS A 38 -13.82 12.90 2.60
N ARG A 39 -14.03 14.19 2.90
CA ARG A 39 -14.61 15.16 1.95
C ARG A 39 -13.61 15.57 0.86
N ALA A 40 -12.36 15.80 1.26
CA ALA A 40 -11.23 16.09 0.38
C ALA A 40 -9.99 15.30 0.84
N ALA A 41 -9.00 15.20 -0.04
CA ALA A 41 -7.78 14.45 0.22
C ALA A 41 -6.52 15.23 -0.15
N THR A 42 -5.45 15.00 0.59
CA THR A 42 -4.12 15.54 0.28
C THR A 42 -3.16 14.42 -0.14
N CYS A 43 -2.23 14.73 -1.04
CA CYS A 43 -1.26 13.77 -1.54
C CYS A 43 0.16 14.30 -1.38
N GLY A 44 1.01 13.48 -0.78
CA GLY A 44 2.44 13.72 -0.68
C GLY A 44 3.23 13.00 -1.77
N MET A 45 4.54 13.23 -1.76
CA MET A 45 5.50 12.48 -2.57
C MET A 45 6.57 11.93 -1.63
N SER A 46 6.89 10.65 -1.80
CA SER A 46 7.83 9.92 -0.97
C SER A 46 8.81 9.19 -1.88
N MET A 47 9.80 9.92 -2.38
CA MET A 47 10.68 9.45 -3.47
C MET A 47 12.07 9.07 -2.95
N THR A 48 12.68 9.97 -2.17
CA THR A 48 14.07 9.92 -1.71
C THR A 48 14.33 8.77 -0.75
N GLU A 49 15.45 8.09 -0.94
CA GLU A 49 15.98 7.09 -0.04
C GLU A 49 17.33 7.51 0.53
N LYS A 50 17.84 6.78 1.53
CA LYS A 50 19.08 7.12 2.25
C LYS A 50 20.28 7.30 1.32
N GLN A 51 20.35 6.48 0.28
CA GLN A 51 21.43 6.42 -0.69
C GLN A 51 21.35 7.53 -1.74
N GLY A 52 20.22 8.22 -1.90
CA GLY A 52 20.10 9.28 -2.90
C GLY A 52 18.70 9.86 -3.05
N GLY A 53 18.64 11.17 -3.30
CA GLY A 53 17.42 11.88 -3.67
C GLY A 53 17.41 12.35 -5.12
N SER A 54 18.56 12.78 -5.65
CA SER A 54 18.69 13.22 -7.04
C SER A 54 18.65 12.05 -8.02
N ASP A 55 19.36 10.95 -7.70
CA ASP A 55 19.34 9.74 -8.51
C ASP A 55 18.39 8.70 -7.92
N VAL A 56 17.10 8.84 -8.25
CA VAL A 56 16.04 7.93 -7.79
C VAL A 56 16.16 6.51 -8.36
N ARG A 57 17.04 6.28 -9.35
CA ARG A 57 17.34 4.94 -9.86
C ARG A 57 18.22 4.12 -8.92
N GLN A 58 18.76 4.75 -7.88
CA GLN A 58 19.44 4.04 -6.80
C GLN A 58 18.48 3.53 -5.74
N ASN A 59 17.16 3.78 -5.87
CA ASN A 59 16.16 3.28 -4.93
C ASN A 59 16.25 1.75 -4.76
N THR A 60 15.92 1.28 -3.56
CA THR A 60 15.94 -0.14 -3.20
C THR A 60 14.57 -0.64 -2.74
N THR A 61 13.61 0.28 -2.57
CA THR A 61 12.22 -0.09 -2.33
C THR A 61 11.70 -0.95 -3.48
N TYR A 62 11.06 -2.07 -3.15
CA TYR A 62 10.50 -3.00 -4.13
C TYR A 62 9.01 -3.25 -3.86
N ALA A 63 8.28 -3.59 -4.91
CA ALA A 63 6.85 -3.81 -4.93
C ALA A 63 6.56 -5.24 -5.41
N VAL A 64 5.83 -6.00 -4.60
CA VAL A 64 5.40 -7.37 -4.91
C VAL A 64 3.90 -7.36 -5.22
N PRO A 65 3.46 -7.83 -6.40
CA PRO A 65 2.04 -7.85 -6.72
C PRO A 65 1.29 -8.74 -5.72
N LEU A 66 0.12 -8.29 -5.26
CA LEU A 66 -0.75 -9.10 -4.40
C LEU A 66 -1.45 -10.22 -5.18
N GLU A 67 -1.65 -10.01 -6.47
CA GLU A 67 -2.24 -10.96 -7.41
C GLU A 67 -1.38 -11.03 -8.67
N ALA A 68 -0.85 -12.22 -8.98
CA ALA A 68 0.08 -12.40 -10.11
C ALA A 68 -0.58 -12.11 -11.46
N ALA A 69 -1.88 -12.43 -11.61
CA ALA A 69 -2.63 -12.24 -12.85
C ALA A 69 -2.79 -10.77 -13.25
N THR A 70 -2.67 -9.84 -12.30
CA THR A 70 -2.79 -8.39 -12.54
C THR A 70 -1.43 -7.69 -12.53
N ALA A 71 -0.32 -8.42 -12.43
CA ALA A 71 1.01 -7.82 -12.38
C ALA A 71 1.27 -6.97 -13.64
N GLY A 72 1.72 -5.73 -13.43
CA GLY A 72 2.03 -4.75 -14.48
C GLY A 72 0.81 -3.94 -14.96
N GLN A 73 -0.40 -4.30 -14.54
CA GLN A 73 -1.61 -3.56 -14.93
C GLN A 73 -1.80 -2.34 -14.05
N SER A 74 -2.30 -1.25 -14.63
CA SER A 74 -2.64 -0.08 -13.84
C SER A 74 -3.80 -0.36 -12.87
N GLY A 75 -3.67 0.10 -11.64
CA GLY A 75 -4.61 -0.19 -10.56
C GLY A 75 -4.41 -1.55 -9.88
N ALA A 76 -3.47 -2.37 -10.34
CA ALA A 76 -3.10 -3.59 -9.62
C ALA A 76 -2.54 -3.25 -8.23
N SER A 77 -2.86 -4.09 -7.25
CA SER A 77 -2.44 -3.88 -5.87
C SER A 77 -1.10 -4.53 -5.59
N TYR A 78 -0.20 -3.79 -4.94
CA TYR A 78 1.14 -4.25 -4.59
C TYR A 78 1.40 -4.09 -3.10
N ARG A 79 2.20 -4.99 -2.55
CA ARG A 79 2.86 -4.81 -1.26
C ARG A 79 4.22 -4.17 -1.50
N ILE A 80 4.43 -3.00 -0.91
CA ILE A 80 5.67 -2.24 -1.01
C ILE A 80 6.54 -2.52 0.23
N VAL A 81 7.82 -2.78 0.03
CA VAL A 81 8.80 -3.04 1.10
C VAL A 81 10.05 -2.22 0.83
N GLY A 82 10.51 -1.47 1.83
CA GLY A 82 11.68 -0.59 1.72
C GLY A 82 11.62 0.54 2.75
N HIS A 83 12.28 1.65 2.44
CA HIS A 83 12.23 2.88 3.24
C HIS A 83 12.13 4.10 2.35
N LYS A 84 11.65 5.20 2.91
CA LYS A 84 11.81 6.53 2.33
C LYS A 84 12.42 7.44 3.39
N TRP A 85 13.45 8.17 2.98
CA TRP A 85 14.30 8.95 3.89
C TRP A 85 13.68 10.31 4.19
N PHE A 86 13.00 10.90 3.21
CA PHE A 86 12.31 12.17 3.36
C PHE A 86 10.88 12.05 2.85
N THR A 87 9.93 12.23 3.77
CA THR A 87 8.50 12.23 3.48
C THR A 87 7.89 13.44 4.16
N SER A 88 7.68 14.51 3.40
CA SER A 88 7.00 15.70 3.90
C SER A 88 5.49 15.47 4.02
N ALA A 89 4.82 16.22 4.90
CA ALA A 89 3.40 16.09 5.18
C ALA A 89 2.97 14.62 5.42
N PRO A 90 3.50 13.93 6.45
CA PRO A 90 3.22 12.52 6.72
C PRO A 90 1.75 12.23 7.04
N MET A 91 0.96 13.27 7.31
CA MET A 91 -0.49 13.18 7.50
C MET A 91 -1.29 13.16 6.19
N SER A 92 -0.63 13.28 5.03
CA SER A 92 -1.30 13.17 3.72
C SER A 92 -2.05 11.84 3.61
N ASP A 93 -3.13 11.82 2.84
CA ASP A 93 -4.00 10.64 2.70
C ASP A 93 -3.37 9.54 1.87
N SER A 94 -2.48 9.93 0.97
CA SER A 94 -1.70 9.04 0.13
C SER A 94 -0.39 9.70 -0.28
N PHE A 95 0.52 8.87 -0.80
CA PHE A 95 1.82 9.30 -1.29
C PHE A 95 2.07 8.67 -2.66
N LEU A 96 2.56 9.47 -3.63
CA LEU A 96 3.24 8.90 -4.77
C LEU A 96 4.62 8.41 -4.31
N THR A 97 4.89 7.13 -4.53
CA THR A 97 6.15 6.48 -4.15
C THR A 97 6.74 5.72 -5.32
N LEU A 98 8.07 5.75 -5.43
CA LEU A 98 8.80 4.96 -6.41
C LEU A 98 9.26 3.64 -5.79
N ALA A 99 9.07 2.55 -6.51
CA ALA A 99 9.55 1.23 -6.15
C ALA A 99 9.85 0.39 -7.39
N TYR A 100 10.77 -0.54 -7.27
CA TYR A 100 11.06 -1.53 -8.30
C TYR A 100 10.00 -2.65 -8.32
N SER A 101 9.60 -3.12 -9.49
CA SER A 101 8.71 -4.27 -9.62
C SER A 101 9.13 -5.17 -10.78
N GLY A 102 8.67 -6.43 -10.78
CA GLY A 102 8.92 -7.39 -11.86
C GLY A 102 10.41 -7.48 -12.23
N ASP A 103 10.71 -7.21 -13.50
CA ASP A 103 12.03 -7.26 -14.13
C ASP A 103 12.93 -6.06 -13.76
N ASN A 104 12.92 -5.64 -12.50
CA ASN A 104 13.65 -4.47 -12.00
C ASN A 104 13.27 -3.18 -12.73
N GLU A 105 11.98 -3.03 -13.07
CA GLU A 105 11.43 -1.79 -13.62
C GLU A 105 11.06 -0.83 -12.48
N LEU A 106 11.52 0.42 -12.56
CA LEU A 106 11.16 1.45 -11.60
C LEU A 106 9.77 2.00 -11.94
N SER A 107 8.80 1.77 -11.06
CA SER A 107 7.41 2.18 -11.26
C SER A 107 6.96 3.17 -10.18
N CYS A 108 5.93 3.96 -10.51
CA CYS A 108 5.27 4.88 -9.59
C CYS A 108 4.01 4.24 -9.02
N PHE A 109 3.85 4.28 -7.70
CA PHE A 109 2.72 3.71 -6.98
C PHE A 109 2.01 4.78 -6.17
N LEU A 110 0.69 4.72 -6.14
CA LEU A 110 -0.11 5.43 -5.15
C LEU A 110 -0.19 4.59 -3.87
N LEU A 111 0.49 5.03 -2.81
CA LEU A 111 0.50 4.37 -1.51
C LEU A 111 -0.46 5.08 -0.56
N PRO A 112 -1.65 4.52 -0.25
CA PRO A 112 -2.56 5.11 0.70
C PRO A 112 -2.05 4.95 2.14
N ARG A 113 -2.28 5.96 2.98
CA ARG A 113 -1.93 5.92 4.40
C ARG A 113 -2.81 4.94 5.19
N TRP A 114 -4.06 4.80 4.75
CA TRP A 114 -5.01 3.82 5.25
C TRP A 114 -5.28 2.77 4.19
N VAL A 115 -5.06 1.49 4.52
CA VAL A 115 -5.51 0.38 3.68
C VAL A 115 -6.98 0.13 3.99
N ALA A 116 -7.83 0.05 2.96
CA ALA A 116 -9.21 -0.39 3.15
C ALA A 116 -9.19 -1.74 3.87
N ALA A 117 -9.99 -1.90 4.92
CA ALA A 117 -10.12 -3.20 5.59
C ALA A 117 -10.46 -4.23 4.50
N ARG A 118 -9.55 -5.19 4.26
CA ARG A 118 -9.89 -6.34 3.42
C ARG A 118 -11.15 -6.91 4.03
N ARG A 119 -12.25 -6.94 3.27
CA ARG A 119 -13.43 -7.72 3.63
C ARG A 119 -12.88 -9.09 3.98
N ALA A 120 -12.98 -9.49 5.25
CA ALA A 120 -12.32 -10.69 5.73
C ALA A 120 -12.77 -11.84 4.84
N GLN A 121 -11.94 -12.25 3.88
CA GLN A 121 -11.97 -13.62 3.40
C GLN A 121 -11.76 -14.40 4.68
N ARG A 122 -12.85 -15.05 5.12
CA ARG A 122 -12.95 -15.78 6.37
C ARG A 122 -11.60 -16.41 6.64
N ARG A 123 -10.98 -16.06 7.77
CA ARG A 123 -10.06 -16.99 8.43
C ARG A 123 -10.89 -18.26 8.57
N THR A 124 -10.71 -19.22 7.67
CA THR A 124 -11.03 -20.61 7.96
C THR A 124 -10.34 -20.86 9.27
N ALA A 125 -11.15 -21.10 10.31
CA ALA A 125 -10.64 -21.37 11.64
C ALA A 125 -9.54 -22.42 11.51
N LEU A 126 -8.35 -22.11 12.02
CA LEU A 126 -7.34 -23.13 12.27
C LEU A 126 -8.04 -24.24 13.06
N PRO A 127 -8.11 -25.49 12.57
CA PRO A 127 -8.66 -26.56 13.36
C PRO A 127 -7.82 -26.67 14.64
N ALA A 128 -8.49 -26.62 15.79
CA ALA A 128 -7.84 -26.80 17.08
C ALA A 128 -7.11 -28.15 17.10
N ALA A 129 -5.83 -28.13 17.50
CA ALA A 129 -5.09 -29.35 17.76
C ALA A 129 -5.77 -30.11 18.91
N LYS A 130 -6.28 -31.32 18.64
CA LYS A 130 -6.67 -32.26 19.70
C LYS A 130 -5.42 -32.61 20.49
N LYS A 131 -5.44 -32.30 21.78
CA LYS A 131 -4.47 -32.83 22.75
C LYS A 131 -4.64 -34.35 22.76
N GLN A 132 -3.62 -35.10 22.35
CA GLN A 132 -3.54 -36.52 22.67
C GLN A 132 -3.22 -36.60 24.16
N ASP A 133 -4.20 -36.95 24.97
CA ASP A 133 -3.96 -37.29 26.36
C ASP A 133 -3.14 -38.58 26.39
N GLY A 134 -1.87 -38.43 26.79
CA GLY A 134 -1.01 -39.54 27.17
C GLY A 134 -1.57 -40.24 28.40
N GLY A 135 -2.43 -41.23 28.17
CA GLY A 135 -2.90 -42.19 29.16
C GLY A 135 -1.93 -43.38 29.22
N GLN A 136 -1.38 -43.61 30.41
CA GLN A 136 -0.32 -44.55 30.72
C GLN A 136 -0.66 -46.02 30.39
N VAL A 137 0.33 -46.76 29.88
CA VAL A 137 0.35 -48.22 29.89
C VAL A 137 0.71 -48.67 31.31
N GLN A 138 -0.26 -49.15 32.07
CA GLN A 138 0.00 -49.92 33.29
C GLN A 138 0.11 -51.41 32.92
N ARG A 139 1.29 -51.98 33.19
CA ARG A 139 1.52 -53.43 33.25
C ARG A 139 0.71 -53.99 34.42
N GLN A 140 -0.03 -55.07 34.19
CA GLN A 140 -0.39 -56.02 35.25
C GLN A 140 0.15 -57.40 34.89
N GLN A 141 0.55 -58.08 35.95
CA GLN A 141 1.31 -59.33 36.04
C GLN A 141 0.49 -60.53 35.58
#